data_AF-A0A954FYF8-F1
#
_entry.id   AF-A0A954FYF8-F1
#
_cell.length_a   1.000
_cell.length_b   1.000
_cell.length_c   1.000
_cell.angle_alpha   90.00
_cell.angle_beta   90.00
_cell.angle_gamma   90.00
#
_symmetry.space_group_name_H-M   'P 1'
#
loop_
_entity.id
_entity.type
_entity.pdbx_description
1 polymer ?
#
loop_
_entity_poly.entity_id
_entity_poly.type
_entity_poly.pdbx_seq_one_letter_code
_entity_poly.pdbx_strand_id
1 'polypeptide(L)'
;HGDLGCLHTDDTILALSNSGETEELRRLLPLFQKMNLPTIGITARKTSTLGRASQVVLCLGELKEAGPHQLAPSTTTTAMLAMGDALSLVISKARGFTPLQFATFHPGGNLGRKLTQINEVMRPRSEVRVTHESSSIREAFVRLSCPGRRSGAVIIVNDSDRVTGIFTDSDLARLLEERRDAQLDRPISEVMTVKPTTIQSDASLEAAVELLKARKLSELPVVDQRQHLAGLIDITDVIGWQPQLEPVEDKQAG
;
A
#
# COMPACT_ATOMS: atom_id res chain seq x y z
N HIS A 1 16.73 27.08 19.48
CA HIS A 1 16.41 27.46 20.87
C HIS A 1 15.91 26.18 21.57
N GLY A 2 16.80 25.19 21.73
CA GLY A 2 16.42 23.81 22.11
C GLY A 2 16.35 22.83 20.93
N ASP A 3 16.12 23.30 19.71
CA ASP A 3 16.00 22.46 18.50
C ASP A 3 17.24 21.60 18.22
N LEU A 4 18.43 22.04 18.61
CA LEU A 4 19.65 21.23 18.48
C LEU A 4 19.64 19.97 19.35
N GLY A 5 18.77 19.91 20.37
CA GLY A 5 18.60 18.74 21.23
C GLY A 5 17.90 17.56 20.55
N CYS A 6 17.32 17.74 19.35
CA CYS A 6 16.79 16.61 18.57
C CYS A 6 17.85 15.89 17.74
N LEU A 7 19.07 16.44 17.66
CA LEU A 7 20.15 15.87 16.86
C LEU A 7 20.85 14.74 17.62
N HIS A 8 20.96 13.59 16.97
CA HIS A 8 21.65 12.39 17.44
C HIS A 8 22.90 12.12 16.60
N THR A 9 23.83 11.33 17.13
CA THR A 9 25.14 11.06 16.48
C THR A 9 25.04 10.26 15.19
N ASP A 10 23.92 9.61 14.94
CA ASP A 10 23.57 8.84 13.75
C ASP A 10 22.78 9.66 12.71
N ASP A 11 22.49 10.93 13.00
CA ASP A 11 21.83 11.82 12.05
C ASP A 11 22.77 12.29 10.92
N THR A 12 22.18 12.59 9.77
CA THR A 12 22.87 13.24 8.64
C THR A 12 22.24 14.60 8.36
N ILE A 13 23.07 15.63 8.27
CA ILE A 13 22.64 16.99 7.94
C ILE A 13 22.61 17.16 6.42
N LEU A 14 21.44 17.49 5.88
CA LEU A 14 21.30 17.98 4.50
C LEU A 14 21.05 19.50 4.54
N ALA A 15 22.05 20.28 4.13
CA ALA A 15 22.00 21.73 4.16
C ALA A 15 21.90 22.32 2.75
N LEU A 16 20.93 23.20 2.52
CA LEU A 16 20.65 23.81 1.23
C LEU A 16 20.85 25.33 1.31
N SER A 17 21.75 25.87 0.50
CA SER A 17 21.89 27.32 0.35
C SER A 17 22.67 27.66 -0.92
N ASN A 18 22.05 28.46 -1.79
CA ASN A 18 22.66 28.79 -3.07
C ASN A 18 24.00 29.51 -2.88
N SER A 19 24.03 30.54 -2.02
CA SER A 19 25.27 31.24 -1.68
C SER A 19 26.17 30.40 -0.79
N GLY A 20 25.60 29.62 0.13
CA GLY A 20 26.32 28.90 1.17
C GLY A 20 26.87 29.79 2.29
N GLU A 21 26.40 31.04 2.39
CA GLU A 21 26.97 32.10 3.24
C GLU A 21 25.95 32.74 4.21
N THR A 22 24.75 32.16 4.36
CA THR A 22 23.74 32.74 5.25
C THR A 22 24.22 32.71 6.70
N GLU A 23 23.81 33.71 7.49
CA GLU A 23 24.24 33.85 8.87
C GLU A 23 23.82 32.64 9.73
N GLU A 24 22.64 32.10 9.46
CA GLU A 24 22.11 30.90 10.10
C GLU A 24 23.03 29.70 9.88
N LEU A 25 23.47 29.47 8.63
CA LEU A 25 24.39 28.37 8.33
C LEU A 25 25.75 28.58 8.98
N ARG A 26 26.28 29.81 8.93
CA ARG A 26 27.58 30.12 9.54
C ARG A 26 27.59 29.88 11.06
N ARG A 27 26.44 30.07 11.73
CA ARG A 27 26.28 29.77 13.16
C ARG A 27 26.11 28.28 13.45
N LEU A 28 25.43 27.54 12.58
CA LEU A 28 25.09 26.13 12.81
C LEU A 28 26.21 25.16 12.39
N LEU A 29 26.94 25.44 11.31
CA LEU A 29 27.96 24.53 10.78
C LEU A 29 29.05 24.14 11.80
N PRO A 30 29.61 25.05 12.61
CA PRO A 30 30.60 24.67 13.62
C PRO A 30 30.05 23.70 14.68
N LEU A 31 28.75 23.77 14.99
CA LEU A 31 28.11 22.86 15.93
C LEU A 31 27.98 21.46 15.34
N PHE A 32 27.55 21.35 14.08
CA PHE A 32 27.46 20.06 13.38
C PHE A 32 28.82 19.39 13.28
N GLN A 33 29.88 20.15 12.99
CA GLN A 33 31.25 19.66 12.98
C GLN A 33 31.72 19.19 14.37
N LYS A 34 31.43 19.96 15.42
CA LYS A 34 31.77 19.57 16.80
C LYS A 34 31.08 18.28 17.24
N MET A 35 29.87 18.03 16.73
CA MET A 35 29.10 16.81 16.98
C MET A 35 29.49 15.65 16.05
N ASN A 36 30.43 15.87 15.11
CA ASN A 36 30.83 14.91 14.08
C ASN A 36 29.67 14.42 13.20
N LEU A 37 28.65 15.26 12.97
CA LEU A 37 27.52 14.90 12.12
C LEU A 37 27.92 14.96 10.64
N PRO A 38 27.73 13.87 9.85
CA PRO A 38 27.89 13.91 8.41
C PRO A 38 27.02 15.00 7.80
N THR A 39 27.64 15.88 7.02
CA THR A 39 26.99 17.04 6.40
C THR A 39 27.12 16.96 4.87
N ILE A 40 25.97 17.01 4.20
CA ILE A 40 25.83 17.11 2.75
C ILE A 40 25.35 18.53 2.42
N GLY A 41 26.12 19.25 1.62
CA GLY A 41 25.81 20.62 1.21
C GLY A 41 25.34 20.71 -0.24
N ILE A 42 24.16 21.30 -0.48
CA ILE A 42 23.68 21.70 -1.81
C ILE A 42 23.89 23.20 -1.96
N THR A 43 24.85 23.60 -2.81
CA THR A 43 25.27 25.01 -2.96
C THR A 43 25.83 25.30 -4.35
N ALA A 44 25.89 26.57 -4.75
CA ALA A 44 26.43 26.96 -6.06
C ALA A 44 27.93 26.71 -6.18
N ARG A 45 28.69 26.84 -5.07
CA ARG A 45 30.16 26.82 -5.08
C ARG A 45 30.71 25.95 -3.96
N LYS A 46 31.59 25.01 -4.30
CA LYS A 46 32.34 24.19 -3.32
C LYS A 46 33.19 25.02 -2.35
N THR A 47 33.59 26.21 -2.77
CA THR A 47 34.41 27.12 -1.98
C THR A 47 33.61 27.98 -1.00
N SER A 48 32.28 27.91 -0.96
CA SER A 48 31.48 28.64 0.05
C SER A 48 31.73 28.10 1.46
N THR A 49 31.29 28.83 2.48
CA THR A 49 31.37 28.37 3.88
C THR A 49 30.67 27.02 4.07
N LEU A 50 29.45 26.86 3.53
CA LEU A 50 28.77 25.56 3.50
C LEU A 50 29.56 24.50 2.73
N GLY A 51 30.08 24.83 1.54
CA GLY A 51 30.82 23.89 0.71
C GLY A 51 32.07 23.34 1.40
N ARG A 52 32.85 24.20 2.07
CA ARG A 52 34.05 23.79 2.82
C ARG A 52 33.72 23.00 4.09
N ALA A 53 32.56 23.24 4.70
CA ALA A 53 32.15 22.58 5.93
C ALA A 53 31.49 21.21 5.70
N SER A 54 31.04 20.93 4.48
CA SER A 54 30.34 19.70 4.11
C SER A 54 31.32 18.58 3.73
N GLN A 55 31.04 17.34 4.16
CA GLN A 55 31.79 16.16 3.73
C GLN A 55 31.51 15.81 2.25
N VAL A 56 30.27 16.05 1.79
CA VAL A 56 29.87 15.89 0.40
C VAL A 56 29.22 17.17 -0.09
N VAL A 57 29.65 17.67 -1.26
CA VAL A 57 29.07 18.86 -1.87
C VAL A 57 28.40 18.51 -3.19
N LEU A 58 27.08 18.69 -3.25
CA LEU A 58 26.29 18.68 -4.47
C LEU A 58 26.30 20.09 -5.06
N CYS A 59 27.29 20.34 -5.92
CA CYS A 59 27.56 21.66 -6.48
C CYS A 59 26.65 21.94 -7.68
N LEU A 60 25.77 22.95 -7.57
CA LEU A 60 24.85 23.34 -8.65
C LEU A 60 25.51 24.22 -9.71
N GLY A 61 26.61 24.88 -9.35
CA GLY A 61 27.23 25.91 -10.20
C GLY A 61 26.49 27.24 -10.13
N GLU A 62 26.97 28.23 -10.90
CA GLU A 62 26.32 29.53 -11.01
C GLU A 62 25.18 29.47 -12.03
N LEU A 63 23.96 29.61 -11.53
CA LEU A 63 22.75 29.61 -12.34
C LEU A 63 22.20 31.03 -12.42
N LYS A 64 21.70 31.41 -13.61
CA LYS A 64 21.03 32.69 -13.82
C LYS A 64 19.56 32.60 -13.39
N GLU A 65 19.12 33.55 -12.59
CA GLU A 65 17.72 33.64 -12.19
C GLU A 65 16.85 34.14 -13.36
N ALA A 66 15.59 33.70 -13.40
CA ALA A 66 14.68 33.98 -14.50
C ALA A 66 14.22 35.45 -14.56
N GLY A 67 14.21 36.15 -13.42
CA GLY A 67 13.78 37.54 -13.34
C GLY A 67 14.80 38.52 -13.96
N PRO A 68 14.36 39.68 -14.50
CA PRO A 68 15.22 40.63 -15.21
C PRO A 68 16.35 41.20 -14.35
N HIS A 69 16.13 41.31 -13.04
CA HIS A 69 17.13 41.80 -12.07
C HIS A 69 17.88 40.68 -11.34
N GLN A 70 17.52 39.41 -11.60
CA GLN A 70 18.14 38.24 -11.00
C GLN A 70 18.19 38.21 -9.45
N LEU A 71 17.29 38.95 -8.79
CA LEU A 71 17.29 39.10 -7.32
C LEU A 71 16.53 37.96 -6.61
N ALA A 72 15.41 37.53 -7.19
CA ALA A 72 14.54 36.53 -6.58
C ALA A 72 14.99 35.12 -6.99
N PRO A 73 15.19 34.20 -6.03
CA PRO A 73 15.46 32.81 -6.33
C PRO A 73 14.31 32.18 -7.13
N SER A 74 14.64 31.61 -8.28
CA SER A 74 13.69 31.01 -9.23
C SER A 74 14.32 29.80 -9.91
N THR A 75 15.40 30.00 -10.65
CA THR A 75 16.16 28.92 -11.29
C THR A 75 16.89 28.11 -10.23
N THR A 76 17.48 28.77 -9.22
CA THR A 76 18.24 28.08 -8.17
C THR A 76 17.36 27.26 -7.24
N THR A 77 16.17 27.74 -6.89
CA THR A 77 15.19 26.95 -6.11
C THR A 77 14.69 25.75 -6.90
N THR A 78 14.41 25.91 -8.20
CA THR A 78 14.02 24.80 -9.09
C THR A 78 15.13 23.76 -9.21
N ALA A 79 16.39 24.20 -9.38
CA ALA A 79 17.54 23.29 -9.44
C ALA A 79 17.77 22.54 -8.12
N MET A 80 17.57 23.20 -6.98
CA MET A 80 17.64 22.56 -5.67
C MET A 80 16.54 21.53 -5.47
N LEU A 81 15.30 21.83 -5.90
CA LEU A 81 14.19 20.87 -5.86
C LEU A 81 14.51 19.63 -6.71
N ALA A 82 14.95 19.82 -7.96
CA ALA A 82 15.32 18.73 -8.85
C ALA A 82 16.50 17.90 -8.29
N MET A 83 17.48 18.53 -7.65
CA MET A 83 18.56 17.83 -6.95
C MET A 83 18.05 16.99 -5.78
N GLY A 84 17.08 17.52 -5.02
CA GLY A 84 16.42 16.79 -3.94
C GLY A 84 15.67 15.55 -4.46
N ASP A 85 14.91 15.69 -5.55
CA ASP A 85 14.22 14.57 -6.20
C ASP A 85 15.22 13.52 -6.71
N ALA A 86 16.29 13.96 -7.36
CA ALA A 86 17.35 13.06 -7.82
C ALA A 86 17.98 12.28 -6.67
N LEU A 87 18.29 12.94 -5.56
CA LEU A 87 18.84 12.30 -4.36
C LEU A 87 17.87 11.26 -3.79
N SER A 88 16.60 11.62 -3.64
CA SER A 88 15.54 10.71 -3.16
C SER A 88 15.40 9.47 -4.05
N LEU A 89 15.35 9.64 -5.37
CA LEU A 89 15.24 8.54 -6.32
C LEU A 89 16.48 7.64 -6.34
N VAL A 90 17.67 8.21 -6.22
CA VAL A 90 18.92 7.43 -6.14
C VAL A 90 18.96 6.63 -4.84
N ILE A 91 18.58 7.21 -3.71
CA ILE A 91 18.51 6.49 -2.42
C ILE A 91 17.45 5.39 -2.47
N SER A 92 16.27 5.68 -3.02
CA SER A 92 15.19 4.71 -3.23
C SER A 92 15.68 3.51 -4.04
N LYS A 93 16.36 3.76 -5.16
CA LYS A 93 16.98 2.70 -5.98
C LYS A 93 18.06 1.93 -5.23
N ALA A 94 18.96 2.62 -4.52
CA ALA A 94 20.07 2.00 -3.79
C ALA A 94 19.58 1.10 -2.64
N ARG A 95 18.46 1.46 -2.01
CA ARG A 95 17.80 0.66 -0.97
C ARG A 95 16.90 -0.45 -1.53
N GLY A 96 16.81 -0.58 -2.85
CA GLY A 96 15.92 -1.56 -3.48
C GLY A 96 14.45 -1.33 -3.18
N PHE A 97 14.04 -0.06 -2.98
CA PHE A 97 12.68 0.28 -2.61
C PHE A 97 11.70 -0.16 -3.69
N THR A 98 10.79 -1.07 -3.32
CA THR A 98 9.89 -1.74 -4.27
C THR A 98 8.53 -1.05 -4.38
N PRO A 99 7.80 -1.27 -5.49
CA PRO A 99 6.40 -0.85 -5.59
C PRO A 99 5.53 -1.44 -4.47
N LEU A 100 5.84 -2.66 -4.00
CA LEU A 100 5.13 -3.28 -2.88
C LEU A 100 5.37 -2.49 -1.59
N GLN A 101 6.62 -2.18 -1.27
CA GLN A 101 6.95 -1.31 -0.12
C GLN A 101 6.30 0.07 -0.25
N PHE A 102 6.22 0.64 -1.46
CA PHE A 102 5.47 1.88 -1.68
C PHE A 102 4.01 1.74 -1.23
N ALA A 103 3.34 0.65 -1.62
CA ALA A 103 1.97 0.37 -1.19
C ALA A 103 1.84 0.19 0.32
N THR A 104 2.79 -0.49 0.94
CA THR A 104 2.86 -0.70 2.40
C THR A 104 3.00 0.62 3.16
N PHE A 105 3.83 1.56 2.70
CA PHE A 105 4.02 2.85 3.37
C PHE A 105 2.96 3.90 2.99
N HIS A 106 2.20 3.67 1.91
CA HIS A 106 1.20 4.61 1.40
C HIS A 106 -0.16 3.94 1.09
N PRO A 107 -0.75 3.19 2.04
CA PRO A 107 -1.96 2.39 1.77
C PRO A 107 -3.20 3.24 1.49
N GLY A 108 -3.26 4.46 2.03
CA GLY A 108 -4.34 5.41 1.77
C GLY A 108 -4.26 6.09 0.40
N GLY A 109 -3.14 5.98 -0.29
CA GLY A 109 -2.94 6.60 -1.61
C GLY A 109 -3.47 5.74 -2.74
N ASN A 110 -3.93 6.38 -3.83
CA ASN A 110 -4.38 5.68 -5.03
C ASN A 110 -3.33 4.70 -5.55
N LEU A 111 -2.07 5.13 -5.63
CA LEU A 111 -0.99 4.30 -6.17
C LEU A 111 -0.68 3.08 -5.30
N GLY A 112 -0.74 3.21 -3.97
CA GLY A 112 -0.57 2.06 -3.07
C GLY A 112 -1.63 1.00 -3.32
N ARG A 113 -2.91 1.41 -3.43
CA ARG A 113 -4.02 0.50 -3.76
C ARG A 113 -3.88 -0.17 -5.13
N LYS A 114 -3.27 0.48 -6.12
CA LYS A 114 -3.01 -0.13 -7.44
C LYS A 114 -2.00 -1.27 -7.37
N LEU A 115 -1.04 -1.16 -6.44
CA LEU A 115 0.12 -2.04 -6.35
C LEU A 115 -0.09 -3.21 -5.38
N THR A 116 -1.07 -3.13 -4.48
CA THR A 116 -1.47 -4.25 -3.59
C THR A 116 -2.16 -5.36 -4.38
N GLN A 117 -1.75 -6.61 -4.18
CA GLN A 117 -2.40 -7.79 -4.77
C GLN A 117 -3.53 -8.32 -3.88
N ILE A 118 -4.53 -8.95 -4.49
CA ILE A 118 -5.69 -9.48 -3.77
C ILE A 118 -5.30 -10.58 -2.77
N ASN A 119 -4.34 -11.44 -3.12
CA ASN A 119 -3.86 -12.51 -2.23
C ASN A 119 -3.32 -12.01 -0.88
N GLU A 120 -2.86 -10.76 -0.78
CA GLU A 120 -2.37 -10.12 0.46
C GLU A 120 -3.51 -9.53 1.33
N VAL A 121 -4.72 -9.43 0.76
CA VAL A 121 -5.87 -8.74 1.39
C VAL A 121 -7.04 -9.68 1.63
N MET A 122 -7.25 -10.62 0.71
CA MET A 122 -8.37 -11.56 0.76
C MET A 122 -8.30 -12.43 2.02
N ARG A 123 -9.46 -12.88 2.47
CA ARG A 123 -9.49 -13.99 3.43
C ARG A 123 -9.12 -15.28 2.70
N PRO A 124 -8.16 -16.05 3.25
CA PRO A 124 -7.77 -17.32 2.66
C PRO A 124 -8.94 -18.31 2.72
N ARG A 125 -8.95 -19.30 1.83
CA ARG A 125 -9.98 -20.36 1.79
C ARG A 125 -10.36 -20.93 3.16
N SER A 126 -9.39 -21.11 4.07
CA SER A 126 -9.62 -21.64 5.43
C SER A 126 -10.56 -20.79 6.29
N GLU A 127 -10.73 -19.52 5.96
CA GLU A 127 -11.60 -18.55 6.66
C GLU A 127 -12.90 -18.25 5.88
N VAL A 128 -13.11 -18.92 4.74
CA VAL A 128 -14.28 -18.73 3.89
C VAL A 128 -15.32 -19.82 4.18
N ARG A 129 -16.61 -19.44 4.20
CA ARG A 129 -17.71 -20.41 4.24
C ARG A 129 -17.83 -21.07 2.87
N VAL A 130 -17.48 -22.35 2.77
CA VAL A 130 -17.53 -23.11 1.51
C VAL A 130 -18.40 -24.35 1.69
N THR A 131 -19.26 -24.64 0.72
CA THR A 131 -20.10 -25.85 0.71
C THR A 131 -20.16 -26.50 -0.67
N HIS A 132 -20.53 -27.78 -0.73
CA HIS A 132 -20.76 -28.48 -2.00
C HIS A 132 -22.15 -28.13 -2.56
N GLU A 133 -22.30 -28.09 -3.88
CA GLU A 133 -23.55 -27.72 -4.56
C GLU A 133 -24.76 -28.60 -4.24
N SER A 134 -24.53 -29.86 -3.87
CA SER A 134 -25.58 -30.78 -3.45
C SER A 134 -26.02 -30.64 -1.99
N SER A 135 -25.31 -29.83 -1.19
CA SER A 135 -25.59 -29.66 0.24
C SER A 135 -26.84 -28.83 0.46
N SER A 136 -27.55 -29.03 1.58
CA SER A 136 -28.69 -28.19 1.89
C SER A 136 -28.29 -26.80 2.37
N ILE A 137 -29.18 -25.81 2.22
CA ILE A 137 -28.96 -24.46 2.74
C ILE A 137 -28.73 -24.51 4.26
N ARG A 138 -29.54 -25.30 4.98
CA ARG A 138 -29.42 -25.45 6.43
C ARG A 138 -28.05 -26.01 6.81
N GLU A 139 -27.57 -27.03 6.11
CA GLU A 139 -26.25 -27.58 6.34
C GLU A 139 -25.15 -26.53 6.14
N ALA A 140 -25.23 -25.78 5.04
CA ALA A 140 -24.28 -24.73 4.71
C ALA A 140 -24.23 -23.61 5.78
N PHE A 141 -25.33 -23.29 6.46
CA PHE A 141 -25.34 -22.23 7.48
C PHE A 141 -25.06 -22.72 8.91
N VAL A 142 -25.40 -23.97 9.22
CA VAL A 142 -25.27 -24.54 10.58
C VAL A 142 -23.93 -25.22 10.79
N ARG A 143 -23.41 -25.97 9.81
CA ARG A 143 -22.14 -26.71 9.97
C ARG A 143 -20.90 -25.84 9.73
N LEU A 144 -21.02 -24.77 8.94
CA LEU A 144 -19.92 -23.86 8.62
C LEU A 144 -19.74 -22.80 9.72
N SER A 145 -19.34 -23.22 10.92
CA SER A 145 -18.72 -22.31 11.89
C SER A 145 -17.22 -22.25 11.61
N CYS A 146 -16.79 -21.21 10.90
CA CYS A 146 -15.37 -20.93 10.69
C CYS A 146 -14.83 -20.05 11.84
N PRO A 147 -13.59 -20.28 12.33
CA PRO A 147 -12.89 -19.31 13.17
C PRO A 147 -12.73 -17.97 12.42
N GLY A 148 -12.86 -16.85 13.14
CA GLY A 148 -12.68 -15.52 12.57
C GLY A 148 -13.97 -14.82 12.14
N ARG A 149 -13.85 -13.85 11.23
CA ARG A 149 -14.98 -13.03 10.79
C ARG A 149 -15.91 -13.82 9.87
N ARG A 150 -17.19 -13.92 10.25
CA ARG A 150 -18.22 -14.55 9.41
C ARG A 150 -18.38 -13.76 8.11
N SER A 151 -18.10 -14.41 6.98
CA SER A 151 -18.39 -13.88 5.64
C SER A 151 -19.87 -13.63 5.47
N GLY A 152 -20.30 -12.57 4.76
CA GLY A 152 -21.71 -12.33 4.38
C GLY A 152 -22.26 -13.28 3.30
N ALA A 153 -21.40 -14.17 2.79
CA ALA A 153 -21.73 -15.16 1.77
C ALA A 153 -21.20 -16.56 2.10
N VAL A 154 -21.81 -17.55 1.46
CA VAL A 154 -21.33 -18.94 1.32
C VAL A 154 -20.95 -19.16 -0.14
N ILE A 155 -19.74 -19.66 -0.38
CA ILE A 155 -19.26 -20.02 -1.71
C ILE A 155 -19.59 -21.48 -1.97
N ILE A 156 -20.14 -21.76 -3.15
CA ILE A 156 -20.53 -23.10 -3.56
C ILE A 156 -19.51 -23.61 -4.57
N VAL A 157 -19.01 -24.83 -4.33
CA VAL A 157 -18.06 -25.52 -5.21
C VAL A 157 -18.59 -26.88 -5.63
N ASN A 158 -18.03 -27.43 -6.72
CA ASN A 158 -18.26 -28.80 -7.17
C ASN A 158 -17.16 -29.75 -6.67
N ASP A 159 -17.23 -31.02 -7.09
CA ASP A 159 -16.25 -32.08 -6.78
C ASP A 159 -14.81 -31.76 -7.22
N SER A 160 -14.64 -30.83 -8.19
CA SER A 160 -13.32 -30.37 -8.66
C SER A 160 -12.86 -29.08 -7.97
N ASP A 161 -13.51 -28.67 -6.87
CA ASP A 161 -13.24 -27.43 -6.13
C ASP A 161 -13.38 -26.13 -6.95
N ARG A 162 -14.12 -26.19 -8.06
CA ARG A 162 -14.41 -25.01 -8.88
C ARG A 162 -15.63 -24.29 -8.33
N VAL A 163 -15.57 -22.96 -8.32
CA VAL A 163 -16.70 -22.11 -7.90
C VAL A 163 -17.86 -22.28 -8.87
N THR A 164 -18.97 -22.85 -8.39
CA THR A 164 -20.20 -23.03 -9.17
C THR A 164 -21.28 -22.03 -8.79
N GLY A 165 -21.23 -21.49 -7.56
CA GLY A 165 -22.22 -20.54 -7.07
C GLY A 165 -21.77 -19.68 -5.89
N ILE A 166 -22.60 -18.67 -5.60
CA ILE A 166 -22.57 -17.91 -4.35
C ILE A 166 -23.99 -17.80 -3.78
N PHE A 167 -24.11 -17.83 -2.46
CA PHE A 167 -25.37 -17.62 -1.76
C PHE A 167 -25.12 -16.69 -0.56
N THR A 168 -25.83 -15.57 -0.51
CA THR A 168 -25.60 -14.49 0.47
C THR A 168 -26.61 -14.53 1.61
N ASP A 169 -26.29 -13.84 2.71
CA ASP A 169 -27.24 -13.64 3.80
C ASP A 169 -28.49 -12.86 3.33
N SER A 170 -28.36 -12.00 2.30
CA SER A 170 -29.49 -11.32 1.65
C SER A 170 -30.37 -12.28 0.84
N ASP A 171 -29.80 -13.32 0.23
CA ASP A 171 -30.59 -14.36 -0.44
C ASP A 171 -31.35 -15.22 0.56
N LEU A 172 -30.75 -15.50 1.73
CA LEU A 172 -31.46 -16.17 2.84
C LEU A 172 -32.64 -15.34 3.34
N ALA A 173 -32.43 -14.03 3.56
CA ALA A 173 -33.51 -13.13 3.96
C ALA A 173 -34.66 -13.15 2.93
N ARG A 174 -34.34 -13.09 1.63
CA ARG A 174 -35.32 -13.15 0.54
C ARG A 174 -36.14 -14.44 0.56
N LEU A 175 -35.51 -15.60 0.78
CA LEU A 175 -36.23 -16.88 0.87
C LEU A 175 -37.26 -16.91 2.01
N LEU A 176 -36.91 -16.32 3.16
CA LEU A 176 -37.79 -16.26 4.32
C LEU A 176 -38.94 -15.26 4.10
N GLU A 177 -38.67 -14.12 3.49
CA GLU A 177 -39.69 -13.13 3.09
C GLU A 177 -40.72 -13.73 2.13
N GLU A 178 -40.26 -14.54 1.18
CA GLU A 178 -41.11 -15.27 0.22
C GLU A 178 -41.82 -16.49 0.83
N ARG A 179 -41.61 -16.80 2.12
CA ARG A 179 -42.14 -17.99 2.83
C ARG A 179 -41.78 -19.30 2.14
N ARG A 180 -40.55 -19.40 1.64
CA ARG A 180 -40.01 -20.58 0.95
C ARG A 180 -39.18 -21.47 1.87
N ASP A 181 -39.59 -21.61 3.12
CA ASP A 181 -38.87 -22.33 4.18
C ASP A 181 -38.52 -23.78 3.80
N ALA A 182 -39.36 -24.43 2.99
CA ALA A 182 -39.11 -25.78 2.48
C ALA A 182 -37.82 -25.89 1.63
N GLN A 183 -37.31 -24.78 1.10
CA GLN A 183 -36.04 -24.73 0.37
C GLN A 183 -34.82 -24.87 1.29
N LEU A 184 -34.96 -24.60 2.59
CA LEU A 184 -33.84 -24.68 3.53
C LEU A 184 -33.24 -26.09 3.62
N ASP A 185 -34.06 -27.11 3.38
CA ASP A 185 -33.69 -28.52 3.41
C ASP A 185 -33.45 -29.11 2.01
N ARG A 186 -33.46 -28.28 0.96
CA ARG A 186 -33.14 -28.65 -0.42
C ARG A 186 -31.72 -28.26 -0.82
N PRO A 187 -31.16 -28.86 -1.89
CA PRO A 187 -29.85 -28.49 -2.41
C PRO A 187 -29.72 -26.99 -2.65
N ILE A 188 -28.65 -26.39 -2.13
CA ILE A 188 -28.37 -24.96 -2.27
C ILE A 188 -28.21 -24.56 -3.74
N SER A 189 -27.85 -25.50 -4.62
CA SER A 189 -27.82 -25.31 -6.07
C SER A 189 -29.15 -24.88 -6.67
N GLU A 190 -30.29 -25.15 -6.03
CA GLU A 190 -31.62 -24.74 -6.51
C GLU A 190 -31.89 -23.23 -6.37
N VAL A 191 -31.14 -22.54 -5.50
CA VAL A 191 -31.40 -21.13 -5.14
C VAL A 191 -30.16 -20.22 -5.18
N MET A 192 -28.96 -20.78 -5.39
CA MET A 192 -27.73 -20.00 -5.48
C MET A 192 -27.69 -19.10 -6.73
N THR A 193 -26.88 -18.04 -6.66
CA THR A 193 -26.46 -17.34 -7.88
C THR A 193 -25.44 -18.20 -8.61
N VAL A 194 -25.83 -18.76 -9.75
CA VAL A 194 -24.99 -19.64 -10.58
C VAL A 194 -23.93 -18.85 -11.33
N LYS A 195 -22.71 -19.38 -11.43
CA LYS A 195 -21.56 -18.75 -12.12
C LYS A 195 -21.35 -17.29 -11.66
N PRO A 196 -21.02 -17.07 -10.37
CA PRO A 196 -20.82 -15.73 -9.86
C PRO A 196 -19.67 -15.04 -10.58
N THR A 197 -19.65 -13.71 -10.51
CA THR A 197 -18.45 -12.96 -10.90
C THR A 197 -17.31 -13.34 -9.95
N THR A 198 -16.14 -13.67 -10.49
CA THR A 198 -14.94 -14.05 -9.73
C THR A 198 -13.76 -13.18 -10.14
N ILE A 199 -12.69 -13.18 -9.35
CA ILE A 199 -11.43 -12.49 -9.67
C ILE A 199 -10.22 -13.39 -9.42
N GLN A 200 -9.14 -13.18 -10.18
CA GLN A 200 -7.90 -13.94 -9.99
C GLN A 200 -7.16 -13.48 -8.73
N SER A 201 -6.50 -14.42 -8.04
CA SER A 201 -5.76 -14.13 -6.79
C SER A 201 -4.57 -13.19 -6.95
N ASP A 202 -4.00 -13.12 -8.16
CA ASP A 202 -2.87 -12.24 -8.51
C ASP A 202 -3.31 -10.89 -9.10
N ALA A 203 -4.61 -10.64 -9.22
CA ALA A 203 -5.11 -9.33 -9.66
C ALA A 203 -4.87 -8.26 -8.58
N SER A 204 -4.89 -6.99 -9.00
CA SER A 204 -4.71 -5.86 -8.08
C SER A 204 -5.96 -5.63 -7.22
N LEU A 205 -5.75 -5.09 -6.02
CA LEU A 205 -6.83 -4.65 -5.14
C LEU A 205 -7.72 -3.61 -5.82
N GLU A 206 -7.14 -2.69 -6.62
CA GLU A 206 -7.91 -1.75 -7.43
C GLU A 206 -8.91 -2.45 -8.36
N ALA A 207 -8.49 -3.51 -9.05
CA ALA A 207 -9.38 -4.27 -9.93
C ALA A 207 -10.54 -4.92 -9.17
N ALA A 208 -10.29 -5.43 -7.95
CA ALA A 208 -11.36 -5.95 -7.09
C ALA A 208 -12.36 -4.86 -6.71
N VAL A 209 -11.88 -3.68 -6.31
CA VAL A 209 -12.74 -2.54 -5.94
C VAL A 209 -13.58 -2.06 -7.12
N GLU A 210 -12.98 -1.94 -8.30
CA GLU A 210 -13.70 -1.58 -9.52
C GLU A 210 -14.80 -2.60 -9.83
N LEU A 211 -14.51 -3.88 -9.71
CA LEU A 211 -15.46 -4.95 -9.99
C LEU A 211 -16.63 -4.96 -8.99
N LEU A 212 -16.34 -4.87 -7.69
CA LEU A 212 -17.34 -4.75 -6.62
C LEU A 212 -18.27 -3.54 -6.88
N LYS A 213 -17.71 -2.37 -7.21
CA LYS A 213 -18.47 -1.15 -7.50
C LYS A 213 -19.30 -1.26 -8.77
N ALA A 214 -18.68 -1.69 -9.87
CA ALA A 214 -19.33 -1.76 -11.18
C ALA A 214 -20.50 -2.75 -11.20
N ARG A 215 -20.35 -3.86 -10.47
CA ARG A 215 -21.38 -4.90 -10.38
C ARG A 215 -22.29 -4.77 -9.16
N LYS A 216 -22.05 -3.78 -8.28
CA LYS A 216 -22.77 -3.56 -7.02
C LYS A 216 -22.79 -4.83 -6.13
N LEU A 217 -21.64 -5.49 -6.04
CA LEU A 217 -21.42 -6.69 -5.24
C LEU A 217 -20.82 -6.31 -3.89
N SER A 218 -21.17 -7.05 -2.84
CA SER A 218 -20.56 -6.93 -1.52
C SER A 218 -19.40 -7.91 -1.34
N GLU A 219 -19.53 -9.12 -1.90
CA GLU A 219 -18.55 -10.20 -1.83
C GLU A 219 -18.11 -10.64 -3.23
N LEU A 220 -16.83 -10.99 -3.36
CA LEU A 220 -16.21 -11.41 -4.61
C LEU A 220 -15.33 -12.66 -4.38
N PRO A 221 -15.74 -13.84 -4.89
CA PRO A 221 -14.91 -15.04 -4.82
C PRO A 221 -13.59 -14.85 -5.55
N VAL A 222 -12.50 -15.23 -4.89
CA VAL A 222 -11.14 -15.18 -5.45
C VAL A 222 -10.73 -16.58 -5.88
N VAL A 223 -10.27 -16.71 -7.11
CA VAL A 223 -9.90 -18.00 -7.71
C VAL A 223 -8.45 -18.01 -8.18
N ASP A 224 -7.86 -19.20 -8.25
CA ASP A 224 -6.55 -19.40 -8.85
C ASP A 224 -6.62 -19.45 -10.40
N GLN A 225 -5.47 -19.67 -11.04
CA GLN A 225 -5.35 -19.80 -12.50
C GLN A 225 -6.12 -21.02 -13.07
N ARG A 226 -6.45 -22.01 -12.23
CA ARG A 226 -7.19 -23.23 -12.60
C ARG A 226 -8.69 -23.14 -12.29
N GLN A 227 -9.16 -21.97 -11.82
CA GLN A 227 -10.53 -21.70 -11.38
C GLN A 227 -10.94 -22.40 -10.07
N HIS A 228 -9.97 -22.82 -9.25
CA HIS A 228 -10.26 -23.29 -7.90
C HIS A 228 -10.40 -22.11 -6.94
N LEU A 229 -11.22 -22.28 -5.90
CA LEU A 229 -11.43 -21.25 -4.90
C LEU A 229 -10.19 -21.05 -4.03
N ALA A 230 -9.55 -19.87 -4.16
CA ALA A 230 -8.40 -19.45 -3.39
C ALA A 230 -8.80 -18.69 -2.10
N GLY A 231 -9.91 -17.94 -2.15
CA GLY A 231 -10.36 -17.11 -1.04
C GLY A 231 -11.59 -16.26 -1.34
N LEU A 232 -11.84 -15.27 -0.49
CA LEU A 232 -12.94 -14.31 -0.63
C LEU A 232 -12.46 -12.92 -0.27
N ILE A 233 -12.87 -11.91 -1.04
CA ILE A 233 -12.70 -10.50 -0.68
C ILE A 233 -14.06 -9.82 -0.63
N ASP A 234 -14.31 -9.01 0.40
CA ASP A 234 -15.51 -8.19 0.50
C ASP A 234 -15.17 -6.71 0.78
N ILE A 235 -16.21 -5.86 0.77
CA ILE A 235 -16.07 -4.41 1.00
C ILE A 235 -15.40 -4.11 2.35
N THR A 236 -15.61 -4.94 3.37
CA THR A 236 -15.00 -4.74 4.70
C THR A 236 -13.52 -5.07 4.67
N ASP A 237 -13.11 -6.11 3.93
CA ASP A 237 -11.70 -6.43 3.72
C ASP A 237 -10.98 -5.27 3.02
N VAL A 238 -11.60 -4.70 1.97
CA VAL A 238 -11.05 -3.55 1.23
C VAL A 238 -10.90 -2.30 2.12
N ILE A 239 -11.90 -1.99 2.94
CA ILE A 239 -11.90 -0.77 3.78
C ILE A 239 -11.01 -0.96 5.02
N GLY A 240 -11.03 -2.15 5.61
CA GLY A 240 -10.35 -2.47 6.85
C GLY A 240 -8.87 -2.86 6.69
N TRP A 241 -8.41 -3.09 5.45
CA TRP A 241 -7.02 -3.47 5.21
C TRP A 241 -6.05 -2.38 5.64
N GLN A 242 -5.12 -2.78 6.50
CA GLN A 242 -3.93 -2.02 6.86
C GLN A 242 -2.71 -2.90 6.59
N PRO A 243 -1.67 -2.38 5.90
CA PRO A 243 -0.46 -3.15 5.67
C PRO A 243 0.22 -3.47 7.00
N GLN A 244 0.58 -4.74 7.19
CA GLN A 244 1.44 -5.16 8.28
C GLN A 244 2.88 -4.80 7.91
N LEU A 245 3.49 -3.90 8.69
CA LEU A 245 4.90 -3.56 8.55
C LEU A 245 5.73 -4.63 9.24
N GLU A 246 6.30 -5.56 8.49
CA GLU A 246 7.39 -6.37 9.04
C GLU A 246 8.66 -5.49 9.15
N PRO A 247 9.39 -5.55 10.29
CA PRO A 247 10.64 -4.83 10.41
C PRO A 247 11.63 -5.34 9.36
N VAL A 248 12.21 -4.41 8.60
CA VAL A 248 13.29 -4.72 7.66
C VAL A 248 14.46 -5.26 8.48
N GLU A 249 14.75 -6.55 8.37
CA GLU A 249 16.00 -7.10 8.88
C GLU A 249 17.16 -6.40 8.18
N ASP A 250 17.97 -5.70 8.97
CA ASP A 250 19.16 -5.00 8.52
C ASP A 250 20.20 -6.04 8.07
N LYS A 251 20.12 -6.47 6.82
CA LYS A 251 21.07 -7.40 6.19
C LYS A 251 22.39 -6.69 5.84
N GLN A 252 23.00 -5.95 6.77
CA GLN A 252 24.41 -5.54 6.69
C GLN A 252 25.02 -5.40 8.09
N ALA A 253 25.27 -6.55 8.74
CA ALA A 253 26.32 -6.68 9.74
C ALA A 253 27.12 -7.96 9.42
N GLY A 254 28.06 -7.85 8.49
CA GLY A 254 29.02 -8.87 8.10
C GLY A 254 30.30 -8.21 7.65
#